data_AF-A0A2S4JRY5-F1
#
_entry.id   AF-A0A2S4JRY5-F1
#
_cell.length_a   1.000
_cell.length_b   1.000
_cell.length_c   1.000
_cell.angle_alpha   90.00
_cell.angle_beta   90.00
_cell.angle_gamma   90.00
#
_symmetry.space_group_name_H-M   'P 1'
#
loop_
_entity.id
_entity.type
_entity.pdbx_description
1 polymer ?
#
loop_
_entity_poly.entity_id
_entity_poly.type
_entity_poly.pdbx_seq_one_letter_code
_entity_poly.pdbx_strand_id
1 'polypeptide(L)'
;MKTPVLSKLLTVRSQNWKDFLINNGIYIVIALIIGIIVIHEPRFISIPVFRNILTQSSVRLILAFGVAGIIILQGTDLSLGRLVGFAAVISGSMLQRADYASRFYPDLPALPLIVPLIIACIVIGFLSGINGWVVAKFKIHPFLATLGMMITAYGILSIYFASGAPGPQPIGGFDTRYTQAVVGTFLGIPKLVIYAAMTSVVVWILWNKTTFGKNLFAVGGNPEAAEVSGVNVTRTVIMVYVFAGILYGIGGFLEAARIGSANNGTGFGYELDAIAACVVGGISFSGGIGKVSGAIAGVFMFTIISYGMTFMGLDQYYQYIIKGVIIVVAVALDNKKYLKKT
;
A
#
# COMPACT_ATOMS: atom_id res chain seq x y z
N MET A 1 14.96 -17.01 55.86
CA MET A 1 13.97 -15.91 55.81
C MET A 1 14.41 -14.90 54.73
N LYS A 2 14.17 -15.20 53.44
CA LYS A 2 14.50 -14.29 52.33
C LYS A 2 13.34 -13.31 52.16
N THR A 3 13.62 -12.03 52.35
CA THR A 3 12.62 -10.95 52.39
C THR A 3 11.77 -10.87 51.11
N PRO A 4 10.43 -10.76 51.21
CA PRO A 4 9.50 -10.72 50.07
C PRO A 4 9.60 -9.47 49.18
N VAL A 5 10.53 -8.55 49.48
CA VAL A 5 10.78 -7.32 48.73
C VAL A 5 11.65 -7.58 47.49
N LEU A 6 12.62 -8.49 47.55
CA LEU A 6 13.50 -8.81 46.42
C LEU A 6 12.78 -9.57 45.30
N SER A 7 11.81 -10.43 45.65
CA SER A 7 11.02 -11.18 44.66
C SER A 7 10.04 -10.29 43.89
N LYS A 8 9.48 -9.26 44.56
CA LYS A 8 8.63 -8.23 43.92
C LYS A 8 9.41 -7.35 42.94
N LEU A 9 10.65 -6.98 43.26
CA LEU A 9 11.48 -6.15 42.37
C LEU A 9 11.90 -6.90 41.09
N LEU A 10 12.17 -8.22 41.18
CA LEU A 10 12.50 -9.04 40.01
C LEU A 10 11.28 -9.36 39.13
N THR A 11 10.09 -9.51 39.72
CA THR A 11 8.84 -9.74 38.96
C THR A 11 8.36 -8.48 38.25
N VAL A 12 8.43 -7.31 38.89
CA VAL A 12 8.12 -6.01 38.27
C VAL A 12 9.06 -5.70 37.10
N ARG A 13 10.34 -6.10 37.19
CA ARG A 13 11.29 -5.91 36.09
C ARG A 13 11.00 -6.85 34.90
N SER A 14 10.64 -8.12 35.12
CA SER A 14 10.39 -9.06 34.01
C SER A 14 9.10 -8.81 33.23
N GLN A 15 8.08 -8.22 33.87
CA GLN A 15 6.84 -7.79 33.20
C GLN A 15 7.15 -6.65 32.19
N ASN A 16 7.97 -5.68 32.60
CA ASN A 16 8.32 -4.51 31.78
C ASN A 16 9.05 -4.88 30.48
N TRP A 17 9.92 -5.89 30.48
CA TRP A 17 10.64 -6.30 29.26
C TRP A 17 9.72 -7.03 28.29
N LYS A 18 8.82 -7.88 28.77
CA LYS A 18 7.83 -8.55 27.92
C LYS A 18 6.89 -7.54 27.28
N ASP A 19 6.39 -6.58 28.05
CA ASP A 19 5.51 -5.53 27.56
C ASP A 19 6.25 -4.59 26.58
N PHE A 20 7.52 -4.27 26.84
CA PHE A 20 8.36 -3.51 25.91
C PHE A 20 8.57 -4.25 24.58
N LEU A 21 8.89 -5.55 24.61
CA LEU A 21 9.07 -6.37 23.41
C LEU A 21 7.77 -6.50 22.60
N ILE A 22 6.64 -6.67 23.27
CA ILE A 22 5.33 -6.78 22.61
C ILE A 22 4.92 -5.43 21.99
N ASN A 23 5.15 -4.32 22.70
CA ASN A 23 4.74 -2.98 22.24
C ASN A 23 5.66 -2.42 21.14
N ASN A 24 6.93 -2.84 21.08
CA ASN A 24 7.91 -2.36 20.12
C ASN A 24 8.37 -3.43 19.11
N GLY A 25 7.67 -4.57 19.03
CA GLY A 25 8.10 -5.73 18.24
C GLY A 25 8.47 -5.39 16.80
N ILE A 26 7.66 -4.58 16.11
CA ILE A 26 7.94 -4.16 14.73
C ILE A 26 9.24 -3.35 14.61
N TYR A 27 9.50 -2.42 15.53
CA TYR A 27 10.72 -1.59 15.52
C TYR A 27 11.96 -2.41 15.84
N ILE A 28 11.84 -3.40 16.74
CA ILE A 28 12.91 -4.33 17.06
C ILE A 28 13.26 -5.17 15.83
N VAL A 29 12.25 -5.69 15.13
CA VAL A 29 12.46 -6.47 13.90
C VAL A 29 13.13 -5.60 12.83
N ILE A 30 12.67 -4.36 12.62
CA ILE A 30 13.32 -3.41 11.71
C ILE A 30 14.79 -3.18 12.10
N ALA A 31 15.06 -2.92 13.38
CA ALA A 31 16.42 -2.66 13.86
C ALA A 31 17.34 -3.87 13.68
N LEU A 32 16.86 -5.08 13.95
CA LEU A 32 17.59 -6.32 13.72
C LEU A 32 17.92 -6.51 12.24
N ILE A 33 16.96 -6.27 11.36
CA ILE A 33 17.13 -6.41 9.91
C ILE A 33 18.17 -5.41 9.40
N ILE A 34 18.06 -4.14 9.80
CA ILE A 34 19.06 -3.12 9.46
C ILE A 34 20.44 -3.54 9.99
N GLY A 35 20.53 -4.01 11.24
CA GLY A 35 21.78 -4.47 11.83
C GLY A 35 22.45 -5.57 11.02
N ILE A 36 21.69 -6.60 10.61
CA ILE A 36 22.19 -7.70 9.77
C ILE A 36 22.67 -7.17 8.43
N ILE A 37 21.89 -6.33 7.75
CA ILE A 37 22.27 -5.78 6.44
C ILE A 37 23.54 -4.93 6.55
N VAL A 38 23.65 -4.07 7.58
CA VAL A 38 24.80 -3.18 7.77
C VAL A 38 26.08 -3.96 8.08
N ILE A 39 25.98 -5.09 8.79
CA ILE A 39 27.13 -5.97 9.05
C ILE A 39 27.68 -6.56 7.74
N HIS A 40 26.79 -6.95 6.82
CA HIS A 40 27.20 -7.49 5.52
C HIS A 40 27.61 -6.41 4.52
N GLU A 41 26.88 -5.29 4.49
CA GLU A 41 27.06 -4.22 3.53
C GLU A 41 26.98 -2.84 4.23
N PRO A 42 28.10 -2.32 4.77
CA PRO A 42 28.12 -1.08 5.54
C PRO A 42 27.62 0.16 4.79
N ARG A 43 27.70 0.14 3.45
CA ARG A 43 27.19 1.21 2.58
C ARG A 43 25.67 1.37 2.61
N PHE A 44 24.96 0.43 3.23
CA PHE A 44 23.50 0.48 3.36
C PHE A 44 23.03 1.70 4.17
N ILE A 45 23.83 2.21 5.12
CA ILE A 45 23.46 3.40 5.91
C ILE A 45 23.72 4.74 5.16
N SER A 46 24.09 4.69 3.88
CA SER A 46 24.38 5.89 3.10
C SER A 46 23.14 6.72 2.78
N ILE A 47 23.31 8.04 2.66
CA ILE A 47 22.23 8.98 2.32
C ILE A 47 21.50 8.59 1.01
N PRO A 48 22.18 8.15 -0.07
CA PRO A 48 21.49 7.71 -1.29
C PRO A 48 20.59 6.49 -1.07
N VAL A 49 21.04 5.51 -0.30
CA VAL A 49 20.23 4.32 0.05
C VAL A 49 19.00 4.76 0.84
N PHE A 50 19.18 5.59 1.86
CA PHE A 50 18.07 6.09 2.67
C PHE A 50 17.05 6.86 1.82
N ARG A 51 17.50 7.73 0.90
CA ARG A 51 16.63 8.44 -0.05
C ARG A 51 15.88 7.48 -0.97
N ASN A 52 16.52 6.42 -1.45
CA ASN A 52 15.88 5.40 -2.29
C ASN A 52 14.81 4.62 -1.53
N ILE A 53 15.10 4.19 -0.30
CA ILE A 53 14.13 3.54 0.58
C ILE A 53 12.92 4.45 0.78
N LEU A 54 13.13 5.72 1.16
CA LEU A 54 12.06 6.69 1.33
C LEU A 54 11.20 6.86 0.07
N THR A 55 11.86 6.98 -1.08
CA THR A 55 11.20 7.17 -2.38
C THR A 55 10.36 5.94 -2.75
N GLN A 56 10.85 4.73 -2.49
CA GLN A 56 10.12 3.50 -2.75
C GLN A 56 8.96 3.30 -1.77
N SER A 57 9.19 3.53 -0.47
CA SER A 57 8.17 3.43 0.57
C SER A 57 7.01 4.39 0.34
N SER A 58 7.28 5.56 -0.23
CA SER A 58 6.27 6.61 -0.43
C SER A 58 5.08 6.15 -1.26
N VAL A 59 5.32 5.55 -2.43
CA VAL A 59 4.22 5.05 -3.27
C VAL A 59 3.54 3.86 -2.60
N ARG A 60 4.33 2.92 -2.03
CA ARG A 60 3.77 1.75 -1.35
C ARG A 60 2.90 2.12 -0.15
N LEU A 61 3.20 3.22 0.52
CA LEU A 61 2.42 3.72 1.64
C LEU A 61 1.05 4.25 1.20
N ILE A 62 0.99 4.97 0.08
CA ILE A 62 -0.28 5.44 -0.50
C ILE A 62 -1.18 4.24 -0.82
N LEU A 63 -0.61 3.19 -1.42
CA LEU A 63 -1.33 1.95 -1.73
C LEU A 63 -1.79 1.22 -0.46
N ALA A 64 -0.91 1.13 0.53
CA ALA A 64 -1.20 0.50 1.81
C ALA A 64 -2.37 1.18 2.53
N PHE A 65 -2.50 2.52 2.47
CA PHE A 65 -3.66 3.19 3.06
C PHE A 65 -4.99 2.83 2.38
N GLY A 66 -4.99 2.58 1.07
CA GLY A 66 -6.17 2.11 0.35
C GLY A 66 -6.64 0.76 0.87
N VAL A 67 -5.76 -0.25 0.82
CA VAL A 67 -6.11 -1.60 1.28
C VAL A 67 -6.31 -1.68 2.78
N ALA A 68 -5.63 -0.84 3.57
CA ALA A 68 -5.81 -0.81 5.02
C ALA A 68 -7.25 -0.50 5.42
N GLY A 69 -7.92 0.44 4.74
CA GLY A 69 -9.34 0.71 4.96
C GLY A 69 -10.20 -0.52 4.69
N ILE A 70 -9.89 -1.25 3.61
CA ILE A 70 -10.60 -2.48 3.25
C ILE A 70 -10.36 -3.58 4.29
N ILE A 71 -9.13 -3.75 4.79
CA ILE A 71 -8.80 -4.73 5.85
C ILE A 71 -9.53 -4.39 7.16
N ILE A 72 -9.63 -3.10 7.52
CA ILE A 72 -10.39 -2.68 8.70
C ILE A 72 -11.87 -3.09 8.60
N LEU A 73 -12.44 -3.17 7.39
CA LEU A 73 -13.78 -3.69 7.13
C LEU A 73 -13.86 -5.24 7.10
N GLN A 74 -12.82 -5.96 7.51
CA GLN A 74 -12.69 -7.42 7.35
C GLN A 74 -12.64 -7.86 5.88
N GLY A 75 -12.24 -6.93 4.99
CA GLY A 75 -12.13 -7.15 3.56
C GLY A 75 -10.75 -7.59 3.11
N THR A 76 -10.64 -7.83 1.81
CA THR A 76 -9.39 -8.07 1.09
C THR A 76 -9.52 -7.46 -0.31
N ASP A 77 -8.39 -7.01 -0.85
CA ASP A 77 -8.32 -6.50 -2.21
C ASP A 77 -7.10 -7.03 -2.96
N LEU A 78 -7.31 -8.10 -3.72
CA LEU A 78 -6.29 -8.66 -4.62
C LEU A 78 -6.16 -7.89 -5.94
N SER A 79 -7.10 -7.00 -6.26
CA SER A 79 -7.07 -6.25 -7.51
C SER A 79 -6.09 -5.08 -7.48
N LEU A 80 -5.65 -4.65 -6.28
CA LEU A 80 -4.79 -3.48 -6.05
C LEU A 80 -3.63 -3.40 -7.04
N GLY A 81 -2.78 -4.42 -7.16
CA GLY A 81 -1.58 -4.34 -7.99
C GLY A 81 -1.91 -4.14 -9.47
N ARG A 82 -2.92 -4.84 -9.97
CA ARG A 82 -3.39 -4.69 -11.36
C ARG A 82 -4.03 -3.34 -11.62
N LEU A 83 -4.78 -2.82 -10.64
CA LEU A 83 -5.36 -1.48 -10.72
C LEU A 83 -4.30 -0.37 -10.71
N VAL A 84 -3.22 -0.53 -9.94
CA VAL A 84 -2.06 0.38 -9.96
C VAL A 84 -1.34 0.33 -11.30
N GLY A 85 -1.09 -0.87 -11.84
CA GLY A 85 -0.54 -1.03 -13.19
C GLY A 85 -1.40 -0.38 -14.26
N PHE A 86 -2.72 -0.51 -14.13
CA PHE A 86 -3.66 0.10 -15.06
C PHE A 86 -3.62 1.64 -14.98
N ALA A 87 -3.63 2.22 -13.77
CA ALA A 87 -3.43 3.66 -13.62
C ALA A 87 -2.07 4.15 -14.16
N ALA A 88 -1.00 3.38 -13.97
CA ALA A 88 0.32 3.70 -14.49
C ALA A 88 0.34 3.73 -16.03
N VAL A 89 -0.32 2.76 -16.67
CA VAL A 89 -0.43 2.68 -18.13
C VAL A 89 -1.33 3.78 -18.70
N ILE A 90 -2.48 4.08 -18.08
CA ILE A 90 -3.35 5.21 -18.47
C ILE A 90 -2.60 6.55 -18.36
N SER A 91 -1.93 6.77 -17.23
CA SER A 91 -1.20 8.02 -17.01
C SER A 91 -0.01 8.14 -17.96
N GLY A 92 0.74 7.05 -18.11
CA GLY A 92 1.92 6.99 -18.95
C GLY A 92 1.61 7.20 -20.43
N SER A 93 0.54 6.61 -20.97
CA SER A 93 0.16 6.73 -22.38
C SER A 93 -0.19 8.16 -22.78
N MET A 94 -0.76 8.93 -21.84
CA MET A 94 -1.18 10.31 -22.05
C MET A 94 -0.08 11.35 -21.78
N LEU A 95 1.00 10.96 -21.10
CA LEU A 95 2.08 11.86 -20.63
C LEU A 95 3.43 11.59 -21.29
N GLN A 96 3.44 11.07 -22.52
CA GLN A 96 4.65 10.96 -23.32
C GLN A 96 5.01 12.31 -23.95
N ARG A 97 6.30 12.58 -24.11
CA ARG A 97 6.79 13.79 -24.79
C ARG A 97 6.28 13.83 -26.23
N ALA A 98 6.06 15.05 -26.74
CA ALA A 98 5.57 15.25 -28.10
C ALA A 98 6.50 14.67 -29.18
N ASP A 99 7.81 14.68 -28.92
CA ASP A 99 8.88 14.22 -29.82
C ASP A 99 9.25 12.74 -29.64
N TYR A 100 8.57 12.00 -28.78
CA TYR A 100 8.85 10.58 -28.58
C TYR A 100 8.39 9.78 -29.82
N ALA A 101 9.24 8.88 -30.32
CA ALA A 101 8.95 8.14 -31.56
C ALA A 101 7.82 7.10 -31.38
N SER A 102 7.78 6.42 -30.23
CA SER A 102 6.79 5.37 -29.92
C SER A 102 5.66 5.88 -29.03
N ARG A 103 5.02 6.98 -29.44
CA ARG A 103 3.88 7.54 -28.69
C ARG A 103 2.66 6.68 -28.86
N PHE A 104 2.07 6.30 -27.73
CA PHE A 104 0.80 5.61 -27.64
C PHE A 104 -0.30 6.39 -28.36
N TYR A 105 -0.33 7.72 -28.16
CA TYR A 105 -1.18 8.66 -28.89
C TYR A 105 -0.33 9.65 -29.70
N PRO A 106 -0.09 9.39 -31.00
CA PRO A 106 0.76 10.25 -31.84
C PRO A 106 0.25 11.70 -31.93
N ASP A 107 -1.06 11.88 -32.11
CA ASP A 107 -1.68 13.19 -32.37
C ASP A 107 -2.15 13.93 -31.10
N LEU A 108 -1.93 13.34 -29.91
CA LEU A 108 -2.39 13.95 -28.67
C LEU A 108 -1.55 15.19 -28.32
N PRO A 109 -2.14 16.38 -28.11
CA PRO A 109 -1.38 17.52 -27.64
C PRO A 109 -0.90 17.32 -26.20
N ALA A 110 0.09 18.12 -25.81
CA ALA A 110 0.61 18.11 -24.46
C ALA A 110 -0.49 18.48 -23.44
N LEU A 111 -0.87 17.52 -22.58
CA LEU A 111 -1.92 17.71 -21.58
C LEU A 111 -1.36 18.31 -20.27
N PRO A 112 -2.18 19.03 -19.50
CA PRO A 112 -1.88 19.33 -18.10
C PRO A 112 -1.78 18.04 -17.27
N LEU A 113 -0.82 17.96 -16.35
CA LEU A 113 -0.57 16.75 -15.53
C LEU A 113 -1.78 16.30 -14.71
N ILE A 114 -2.64 17.24 -14.33
CA ILE A 114 -3.85 16.95 -13.55
C ILE A 114 -4.87 16.10 -14.33
N VAL A 115 -4.89 16.21 -15.66
CA VAL A 115 -5.91 15.54 -16.49
C VAL A 115 -5.71 14.01 -16.45
N PRO A 116 -4.52 13.46 -16.78
CA PRO A 116 -4.28 12.01 -16.67
C PRO A 116 -4.40 11.49 -15.24
N LEU A 117 -3.97 12.28 -14.24
CA LEU A 117 -4.13 11.92 -12.83
C LEU A 117 -5.60 11.73 -12.46
N ILE A 118 -6.47 12.69 -12.80
CA ILE A 118 -7.91 12.62 -12.51
C ILE A 118 -8.54 11.44 -13.24
N ILE A 119 -8.21 11.23 -14.53
CA ILE A 119 -8.73 10.11 -15.30
C ILE A 119 -8.33 8.77 -14.65
N ALA A 120 -7.06 8.61 -14.28
CA ALA A 120 -6.60 7.42 -13.58
C ALA A 120 -7.34 7.21 -12.24
N CYS A 121 -7.53 8.27 -11.45
CA CYS A 121 -8.28 8.18 -10.19
C CYS A 121 -9.76 7.81 -10.39
N ILE A 122 -10.41 8.35 -11.42
CA ILE A 122 -11.83 8.06 -11.71
C ILE A 122 -11.98 6.62 -12.19
N VAL A 123 -11.17 6.20 -13.17
CA VAL A 123 -11.25 4.84 -13.73
C VAL A 123 -10.97 3.80 -12.64
N ILE A 124 -9.89 3.98 -11.88
CA ILE A 124 -9.53 3.01 -10.85
C ILE A 124 -10.45 3.09 -9.63
N GLY A 125 -10.90 4.29 -9.25
CA GLY A 125 -11.92 4.50 -8.23
C GLY A 125 -13.23 3.79 -8.57
N PHE A 126 -13.64 3.84 -9.84
CA PHE A 126 -14.82 3.13 -10.34
C PHE A 126 -14.63 1.60 -10.31
N LEU A 127 -13.52 1.08 -10.85
CA LEU A 127 -13.25 -0.37 -10.84
C LEU A 127 -13.15 -0.94 -9.43
N SER A 128 -12.45 -0.26 -8.52
CA SER A 128 -12.43 -0.67 -7.11
C SER A 128 -13.81 -0.51 -6.46
N GLY A 129 -14.54 0.56 -6.79
CA GLY A 129 -15.93 0.76 -6.35
C GLY A 129 -16.88 -0.38 -6.77
N ILE A 130 -16.68 -1.00 -7.94
CA ILE A 130 -17.40 -2.21 -8.35
C ILE A 130 -17.14 -3.34 -7.35
N ASN A 131 -15.90 -3.57 -6.92
CA ASN A 131 -15.61 -4.56 -5.87
C ASN A 131 -16.41 -4.26 -4.61
N GLY A 132 -16.36 -3.01 -4.13
CA GLY A 132 -17.09 -2.59 -2.95
C GLY A 132 -18.61 -2.80 -3.11
N TRP A 133 -19.16 -2.48 -4.27
CA TRP A 133 -20.58 -2.67 -4.57
C TRP A 133 -20.95 -4.15 -4.61
N VAL A 134 -20.15 -4.98 -5.27
CA VAL A 134 -20.38 -6.43 -5.36
C VAL A 134 -20.35 -7.07 -3.97
N VAL A 135 -19.31 -6.77 -3.19
CA VAL A 135 -19.15 -7.26 -1.81
C VAL A 135 -20.32 -6.81 -0.95
N ALA A 136 -20.64 -5.52 -0.97
CA ALA A 136 -21.65 -4.94 -0.09
C ALA A 136 -23.09 -5.36 -0.45
N LYS A 137 -23.39 -5.53 -1.75
CA LYS A 137 -24.75 -5.82 -2.22
C LYS A 137 -25.06 -7.31 -2.25
N PHE A 138 -24.12 -8.13 -2.73
CA PHE A 138 -24.31 -9.57 -2.88
C PHE A 138 -23.78 -10.37 -1.70
N LYS A 139 -23.14 -9.72 -0.72
CA LYS A 139 -22.55 -10.36 0.47
C LYS A 139 -21.59 -11.50 0.12
N ILE A 140 -20.92 -11.41 -1.03
CA ILE A 140 -19.90 -12.38 -1.42
C ILE A 140 -18.59 -12.08 -0.72
N HIS A 141 -17.76 -13.11 -0.52
CA HIS A 141 -16.48 -12.95 0.14
C HIS A 141 -15.56 -11.98 -0.65
N PRO A 142 -14.98 -10.94 -0.01
CA PRO A 142 -14.14 -9.92 -0.66
C PRO A 142 -12.99 -10.47 -1.51
N PHE A 143 -12.38 -11.56 -1.06
CA PHE A 143 -11.35 -12.29 -1.81
C PHE A 143 -11.82 -12.67 -3.23
N LEU A 144 -13.02 -13.26 -3.37
CA LEU A 144 -13.52 -13.72 -4.66
C LEU A 144 -13.89 -12.56 -5.57
N ALA A 145 -14.53 -11.52 -5.02
CA ALA A 145 -14.87 -10.31 -5.77
C ALA A 145 -13.62 -9.66 -6.37
N THR A 146 -12.60 -9.46 -5.54
CA THR A 146 -11.38 -8.76 -5.93
C THR A 146 -10.44 -9.63 -6.77
N LEU A 147 -10.43 -10.95 -6.59
CA LEU A 147 -9.75 -11.87 -7.50
C LEU A 147 -10.36 -11.81 -8.91
N GLY A 148 -11.69 -11.81 -9.02
CA GLY A 148 -12.39 -11.65 -10.29
C GLY A 148 -12.00 -10.33 -10.97
N MET A 149 -12.08 -9.22 -10.22
CA MET A 149 -11.67 -7.90 -10.72
C MET A 149 -10.19 -7.84 -11.10
N MET A 150 -9.30 -8.51 -10.36
CA MET A 150 -7.87 -8.58 -10.71
C MET A 150 -7.67 -9.14 -12.12
N ILE A 151 -8.35 -10.26 -12.44
CA ILE A 151 -8.27 -10.92 -13.75
C ILE A 151 -8.93 -10.06 -14.83
N THR A 152 -10.13 -9.52 -14.55
CA THR A 152 -10.85 -8.65 -15.48
C THR A 152 -10.06 -7.38 -15.80
N ALA A 153 -9.56 -6.68 -14.78
CA ALA A 153 -8.76 -5.47 -14.94
C ALA A 153 -7.46 -5.76 -15.69
N TYR A 154 -6.81 -6.90 -15.44
CA TYR A 154 -5.62 -7.31 -16.19
C TYR A 154 -5.91 -7.56 -17.68
N GLY A 155 -7.05 -8.17 -18.01
CA GLY A 155 -7.49 -8.37 -19.39
C GLY A 155 -7.76 -7.05 -20.10
N ILE A 156 -8.53 -6.15 -19.48
CA ILE A 156 -8.83 -4.81 -20.02
C ILE A 156 -7.55 -4.00 -20.21
N LEU A 157 -6.68 -3.98 -19.19
CA LEU A 157 -5.36 -3.36 -19.25
C LEU A 157 -4.54 -3.92 -20.43
N SER A 158 -4.53 -5.24 -20.62
CA SER A 158 -3.74 -5.87 -21.67
C SER A 158 -4.23 -5.49 -23.07
N ILE A 159 -5.55 -5.40 -23.27
CA ILE A 159 -6.15 -4.94 -24.53
C ILE A 159 -5.78 -3.48 -24.79
N TYR A 160 -5.93 -2.62 -23.78
CA TYR A 160 -5.58 -1.20 -23.88
C TYR A 160 -4.08 -1.02 -24.16
N PHE A 161 -3.21 -1.72 -23.43
CA PHE A 161 -1.77 -1.67 -23.64
C PHE A 161 -1.36 -2.11 -25.05
N ALA A 162 -2.06 -3.10 -25.62
CA ALA A 162 -1.83 -3.56 -26.99
C ALA A 162 -2.39 -2.61 -28.06
N SER A 163 -3.34 -1.73 -27.73
CA SER A 163 -3.98 -0.84 -28.70
C SER A 163 -3.17 0.42 -29.03
N GLY A 164 -2.12 0.72 -28.28
CA GLY A 164 -1.26 1.88 -28.52
C GLY A 164 -0.44 1.74 -29.80
N ALA A 165 -0.15 2.84 -30.50
CA ALA A 165 0.83 2.83 -31.58
C ALA A 165 2.27 2.84 -31.01
N PRO A 166 3.25 2.12 -31.59
CA PRO A 166 3.18 1.15 -32.70
C PRO A 166 2.82 -0.31 -32.32
N GLY A 167 2.28 -0.57 -31.13
CA GLY A 167 1.88 -1.90 -30.66
C GLY A 167 2.23 -2.13 -29.19
N PRO A 168 2.13 -3.38 -28.67
CA PRO A 168 2.40 -3.70 -27.27
C PRO A 168 3.88 -3.50 -26.94
N GLN A 169 4.21 -2.40 -26.29
CA GLN A 169 5.56 -2.10 -25.84
C GLN A 169 5.55 -1.28 -24.54
N PRO A 170 6.63 -1.33 -23.73
CA PRO A 170 6.72 -0.50 -22.53
C PRO A 170 6.48 0.98 -22.85
N ILE A 171 5.54 1.59 -22.14
CA ILE A 171 5.20 3.00 -22.31
C ILE A 171 6.23 3.81 -21.53
N GLY A 172 7.07 4.54 -22.25
CA GLY A 172 8.11 5.41 -21.71
C GLY A 172 8.19 6.73 -22.46
N GLY A 173 9.33 7.42 -22.36
CA GLY A 173 9.51 8.71 -23.01
C GLY A 173 8.64 9.81 -22.40
N PHE A 174 8.45 9.75 -21.08
CA PHE A 174 7.58 10.67 -20.36
C PHE A 174 8.01 12.13 -20.46
N ASP A 175 7.02 13.02 -20.50
CA ASP A 175 7.17 14.47 -20.45
C ASP A 175 8.06 14.86 -19.27
N THR A 176 9.02 15.76 -19.51
CA THR A 176 9.93 16.24 -18.46
C THR A 176 9.19 16.93 -17.34
N ARG A 177 8.04 17.57 -17.62
CA ARG A 177 7.16 18.16 -16.59
C ARG A 177 6.60 17.09 -15.67
N TYR A 178 6.24 15.93 -16.21
CA TYR A 178 5.71 14.81 -15.45
C TYR A 178 6.80 14.19 -14.56
N THR A 179 7.96 13.88 -15.14
CA THR A 179 9.07 13.31 -14.39
C THR A 179 9.61 14.29 -13.35
N GLN A 180 9.73 15.58 -13.65
CA GLN A 180 10.15 16.60 -12.68
C GLN A 180 9.11 16.86 -11.59
N ALA A 181 7.82 16.69 -11.86
CA ALA A 181 6.79 16.83 -10.82
C ALA A 181 6.92 15.72 -9.77
N VAL A 182 7.21 14.49 -10.20
CA VAL A 182 7.23 13.31 -9.32
C VAL A 182 8.62 12.99 -8.76
N VAL A 183 9.64 13.04 -9.62
CA VAL A 183 11.02 12.69 -9.33
C VAL A 183 11.84 13.94 -8.97
N GLY A 184 12.82 13.76 -8.09
CA GLY A 184 13.69 14.81 -7.61
C GLY A 184 13.39 15.21 -6.18
N THR A 185 13.99 16.32 -5.76
CA THR A 185 13.88 16.81 -4.38
C THR A 185 13.26 18.20 -4.33
N PHE A 186 12.62 18.51 -3.22
CA PHE A 186 12.18 19.84 -2.85
C PHE A 186 12.70 20.08 -1.43
N LEU A 187 13.50 21.14 -1.24
CA LEU A 187 14.18 21.43 0.02
C LEU A 187 15.00 20.23 0.58
N GLY A 188 15.61 19.43 -0.31
CA GLY A 188 16.41 18.26 0.05
C GLY A 188 15.60 16.98 0.37
N ILE A 189 14.26 17.06 0.39
CA ILE A 189 13.36 15.92 0.61
C ILE A 189 12.84 15.41 -0.74
N PRO A 190 12.83 14.09 -1.00
CA PRO A 190 12.24 13.55 -2.23
C PRO A 190 10.77 13.94 -2.37
N LYS A 191 10.33 14.40 -3.54
CA LYS A 191 8.94 14.86 -3.76
C LYS A 191 7.91 13.77 -3.47
N LEU A 192 8.24 12.52 -3.78
CA LEU A 192 7.43 11.35 -3.43
C LEU A 192 7.13 11.23 -1.92
N VAL A 193 8.09 11.58 -1.06
CA VAL A 193 7.89 11.60 0.40
C VAL A 193 6.88 12.68 0.79
N ILE A 194 6.91 13.82 0.11
CA ILE A 194 5.95 14.91 0.33
C ILE A 194 4.54 14.44 -0.06
N TYR A 195 4.37 13.79 -1.22
CA TYR A 195 3.09 13.22 -1.62
C TYR A 195 2.58 12.17 -0.62
N ALA A 196 3.45 11.27 -0.16
CA ALA A 196 3.09 10.28 0.85
C ALA A 196 2.74 10.91 2.21
N ALA A 197 3.45 11.96 2.62
CA ALA A 197 3.16 12.69 3.85
C ALA A 197 1.81 13.42 3.77
N MET A 198 1.53 14.11 2.65
CA MET A 198 0.23 14.74 2.41
C MET A 198 -0.90 13.70 2.44
N THR A 199 -0.75 12.57 1.75
CA THR A 199 -1.73 11.49 1.80
C THR A 199 -1.89 10.93 3.20
N SER A 200 -0.80 10.76 3.96
CA SER A 200 -0.85 10.31 5.36
C SER A 200 -1.66 11.25 6.25
N VAL A 201 -1.49 12.56 6.08
CA VAL A 201 -2.27 13.58 6.80
C VAL A 201 -3.75 13.50 6.40
N VAL A 202 -4.06 13.42 5.11
CA VAL A 202 -5.44 13.28 4.62
C VAL A 202 -6.10 12.03 5.18
N VAL A 203 -5.45 10.87 5.09
CA VAL A 203 -5.95 9.60 5.64
C VAL A 203 -6.11 9.68 7.16
N TRP A 204 -5.17 10.31 7.86
CA TRP A 204 -5.28 10.51 9.31
C TRP A 204 -6.48 11.38 9.69
N ILE A 205 -6.73 12.48 8.97
CA ILE A 205 -7.92 13.31 9.20
C ILE A 205 -9.17 12.50 8.91
N LEU A 206 -9.24 11.79 7.77
CA LEU A 206 -10.39 10.98 7.40
C LEU A 206 -10.69 9.92 8.47
N TRP A 207 -9.68 9.17 8.92
CA TRP A 207 -9.87 8.10 9.89
C TRP A 207 -10.21 8.59 11.31
N ASN A 208 -9.64 9.71 11.76
CA ASN A 208 -9.75 10.13 13.16
C ASN A 208 -10.72 11.29 13.40
N LYS A 209 -11.01 12.10 12.38
CA LYS A 209 -11.72 13.38 12.51
C LYS A 209 -13.01 13.47 11.71
N THR A 210 -13.33 12.48 10.87
CA THR A 210 -14.55 12.52 10.03
C THR A 210 -15.52 11.39 10.35
N THR A 211 -16.77 11.53 9.89
CA THR A 211 -17.80 10.48 9.96
C THR A 211 -17.43 9.26 9.12
N PHE A 212 -16.70 9.44 8.00
CA PHE A 212 -16.18 8.34 7.20
C PHE A 212 -15.32 7.39 8.03
N GLY A 213 -14.36 7.93 8.80
CA GLY A 213 -13.51 7.13 9.69
C GLY A 213 -14.29 6.44 10.81
N LYS A 214 -15.21 7.16 11.47
CA LYS A 214 -16.06 6.56 12.51
C LYS A 214 -16.88 5.38 11.97
N ASN A 215 -17.50 5.55 10.81
CA ASN A 215 -18.27 4.50 10.15
C ASN A 215 -17.37 3.33 9.72
N LEU A 216 -16.18 3.60 9.17
CA LEU A 216 -15.19 2.59 8.81
C LEU A 216 -14.87 1.67 10.00
N PHE A 217 -14.50 2.24 11.16
CA PHE A 217 -14.16 1.44 12.33
C PHE A 217 -15.38 0.77 12.98
N ALA A 218 -16.54 1.42 12.99
CA ALA A 218 -17.77 0.84 13.53
C ALA A 218 -18.22 -0.39 12.71
N VAL A 219 -18.32 -0.23 11.38
CA VAL A 219 -18.68 -1.33 10.47
C VAL A 219 -17.64 -2.44 10.54
N GLY A 220 -16.35 -2.10 10.60
CA GLY A 220 -15.28 -3.08 10.69
C GLY A 220 -15.28 -3.90 12.00
N GLY A 221 -15.68 -3.29 13.11
CA GLY A 221 -15.72 -3.97 14.41
C GLY A 221 -16.96 -4.83 14.59
N ASN A 222 -18.12 -4.34 14.18
CA ASN A 222 -19.40 -5.05 14.25
C ASN A 222 -20.39 -4.45 13.24
N PRO A 223 -20.54 -5.05 12.04
CA PRO A 223 -21.45 -4.57 11.00
C PRO A 223 -22.91 -4.49 11.47
N GLU A 224 -23.38 -5.49 12.23
CA GLU A 224 -24.76 -5.57 12.72
C GLU A 224 -25.07 -4.45 13.71
N ALA A 225 -24.17 -4.20 14.67
CA ALA A 225 -24.31 -3.12 15.64
C ALA A 225 -24.22 -1.74 14.97
N ALA A 226 -23.39 -1.60 13.94
CA ALA A 226 -23.30 -0.37 13.15
C ALA A 226 -24.62 -0.10 12.41
N GLU A 227 -25.24 -1.12 11.83
CA GLU A 227 -26.54 -1.01 11.14
C GLU A 227 -27.66 -0.60 12.11
N VAL A 228 -27.74 -1.24 13.28
CA VAL A 228 -28.70 -0.86 14.35
C VAL A 228 -28.46 0.56 14.85
N SER A 229 -27.23 1.05 14.79
CA SER A 229 -26.85 2.43 15.15
C SER A 229 -27.08 3.45 14.02
N GLY A 230 -27.74 3.06 12.92
CA GLY A 230 -28.10 3.92 11.79
C GLY A 230 -26.98 4.15 10.77
N VAL A 231 -25.87 3.41 10.86
CA VAL A 231 -24.80 3.47 9.85
C VAL A 231 -25.20 2.64 8.64
N ASN A 232 -25.18 3.25 7.45
CA ASN A 232 -25.38 2.50 6.21
C ASN A 232 -24.12 1.68 5.88
N VAL A 233 -24.14 0.40 6.27
CA VAL A 233 -23.03 -0.55 6.04
C VAL A 233 -22.69 -0.65 4.56
N THR A 234 -23.69 -0.85 3.69
CA THR A 234 -23.48 -1.01 2.25
C THR A 234 -22.76 0.18 1.63
N ARG A 235 -23.22 1.40 1.94
CA ARG A 235 -22.61 2.63 1.45
C ARG A 235 -21.20 2.79 1.99
N THR A 236 -20.96 2.46 3.27
CA THR A 236 -19.64 2.55 3.90
C THR A 236 -18.63 1.65 3.19
N VAL A 237 -18.99 0.39 2.93
CA VAL A 237 -18.13 -0.55 2.19
C VAL A 237 -17.80 -0.01 0.79
N ILE A 238 -18.81 0.44 0.03
CA ILE A 238 -18.59 1.00 -1.32
C ILE A 238 -17.64 2.20 -1.28
N MET A 239 -17.87 3.16 -0.37
CA MET A 239 -17.04 4.36 -0.26
C MET A 239 -15.59 4.04 0.10
N VAL A 240 -15.35 3.03 0.94
CA VAL A 240 -13.99 2.61 1.31
C VAL A 240 -13.24 2.02 0.11
N TYR A 241 -13.91 1.19 -0.69
CA TYR A 241 -13.33 0.66 -1.93
C TYR A 241 -13.09 1.76 -2.99
N VAL A 242 -14.04 2.68 -3.19
CA VAL A 242 -13.82 3.84 -4.09
C VAL A 242 -12.62 4.67 -3.64
N PHE A 243 -12.52 4.95 -2.33
CA PHE A 243 -11.39 5.68 -1.78
C PHE A 243 -10.06 4.94 -1.98
N ALA A 244 -10.04 3.62 -1.79
CA ALA A 244 -8.88 2.79 -2.08
C ALA A 244 -8.49 2.88 -3.56
N GLY A 245 -9.45 2.78 -4.48
CA GLY A 245 -9.22 2.93 -5.92
C GLY A 245 -8.65 4.31 -6.31
N ILE A 246 -9.10 5.39 -5.68
CA ILE A 246 -8.51 6.72 -5.88
C ILE A 246 -7.03 6.73 -5.46
N LEU A 247 -6.71 6.15 -4.30
CA LEU A 247 -5.31 6.03 -3.84
C LEU A 247 -4.46 5.15 -4.75
N TYR A 248 -5.03 4.08 -5.31
CA TYR A 248 -4.35 3.25 -6.32
C TYR A 248 -4.12 4.00 -7.62
N GLY A 249 -5.06 4.85 -8.03
CA GLY A 249 -4.93 5.76 -9.17
C GLY A 249 -3.76 6.73 -9.00
N ILE A 250 -3.72 7.42 -7.85
CA ILE A 250 -2.60 8.30 -7.47
C ILE A 250 -1.29 7.51 -7.42
N GLY A 251 -1.31 6.33 -6.81
CA GLY A 251 -0.14 5.45 -6.70
C GLY A 251 0.40 5.03 -8.06
N GLY A 252 -0.46 4.63 -9.00
CA GLY A 252 -0.07 4.25 -10.36
C GLY A 252 0.54 5.41 -11.16
N PHE A 253 -0.05 6.61 -11.06
CA PHE A 253 0.52 7.83 -11.62
C PHE A 253 1.92 8.10 -11.05
N LEU A 254 2.08 8.10 -9.73
CA LEU A 254 3.39 8.34 -9.12
C LEU A 254 4.42 7.25 -9.43
N GLU A 255 3.98 5.98 -9.48
CA GLU A 255 4.87 4.84 -9.74
C GLU A 255 5.40 4.85 -11.18
N ALA A 256 4.56 5.19 -12.17
CA ALA A 256 4.97 5.30 -13.56
C ALA A 256 6.12 6.31 -13.72
N ALA A 257 5.95 7.54 -13.23
CA ALA A 257 7.00 8.55 -13.33
C ALA A 257 8.26 8.19 -12.53
N ARG A 258 8.12 7.52 -11.39
CA ARG A 258 9.27 7.04 -10.59
C ARG A 258 10.10 5.98 -11.32
N ILE A 259 9.42 5.02 -11.95
CA ILE A 259 10.08 3.94 -12.72
C ILE A 259 10.59 4.48 -14.06
N GLY A 260 9.96 5.52 -14.61
CA GLY A 260 10.26 6.05 -15.94
C GLY A 260 9.64 5.24 -17.09
N SER A 261 8.87 4.20 -16.77
CA SER A 261 8.09 3.42 -17.72
C SER A 261 6.89 2.72 -17.05
N ALA A 262 5.92 2.29 -17.86
CA ALA A 262 4.79 1.46 -17.44
C ALA A 262 4.51 0.34 -18.45
N ASN A 263 4.09 -0.83 -17.97
CA ASN A 263 3.72 -1.98 -18.78
C ASN A 263 2.66 -2.86 -18.07
N ASN A 264 2.19 -3.93 -18.71
CA ASN A 264 1.21 -4.87 -18.13
C ASN A 264 1.64 -5.54 -16.81
N GLY A 265 2.95 -5.63 -16.55
CA GLY A 265 3.52 -6.16 -15.32
C GLY A 265 3.71 -5.11 -14.22
N THR A 266 3.52 -3.82 -14.50
CA THR A 266 3.62 -2.77 -13.49
C THR A 266 2.63 -3.03 -12.36
N GLY A 267 3.09 -2.96 -11.12
CA GLY A 267 2.25 -3.20 -9.94
C GLY A 267 2.03 -4.68 -9.60
N PHE A 268 2.59 -5.64 -10.34
CA PHE A 268 2.43 -7.07 -10.03
C PHE A 268 2.93 -7.42 -8.61
N GLY A 269 2.07 -8.04 -7.82
CA GLY A 269 2.38 -8.45 -6.44
C GLY A 269 2.32 -7.32 -5.41
N TYR A 270 1.98 -6.08 -5.81
CA TYR A 270 1.93 -4.95 -4.89
C TYR A 270 0.82 -5.10 -3.85
N GLU A 271 -0.25 -5.82 -4.20
CA GLU A 271 -1.35 -6.18 -3.32
C GLU A 271 -0.86 -7.00 -2.13
N LEU A 272 0.01 -8.00 -2.36
CA LEU A 272 0.53 -8.87 -1.32
C LEU A 272 1.46 -8.10 -0.37
N ASP A 273 2.33 -7.27 -0.94
CA ASP A 273 3.22 -6.40 -0.17
C ASP A 273 2.41 -5.42 0.71
N ALA A 274 1.37 -4.80 0.15
CA ALA A 274 0.56 -3.82 0.87
C ALA A 274 -0.26 -4.46 1.99
N ILE A 275 -0.91 -5.59 1.72
CA ILE A 275 -1.67 -6.35 2.73
C ILE A 275 -0.74 -6.77 3.88
N ALA A 276 0.41 -7.36 3.56
CA ALA A 276 1.34 -7.83 4.56
C ALA A 276 1.92 -6.68 5.41
N ALA A 277 2.25 -5.55 4.78
CA ALA A 277 2.69 -4.35 5.47
C ALA A 277 1.63 -3.83 6.45
N CYS A 278 0.35 -3.80 6.04
CA CYS A 278 -0.75 -3.39 6.92
C CYS A 278 -0.88 -4.29 8.15
N VAL A 279 -0.83 -5.61 7.95
CA VAL A 279 -1.01 -6.60 9.02
C VAL A 279 0.15 -6.59 10.00
N VAL A 280 1.39 -6.57 9.50
CA VAL A 280 2.59 -6.41 10.34
C VAL A 280 2.56 -5.07 11.07
N GLY A 281 2.02 -4.02 10.42
CA GLY A 281 1.75 -2.71 11.01
C GLY A 281 0.65 -2.69 12.08
N GLY A 282 -0.02 -3.82 12.35
CA GLY A 282 -1.05 -3.94 13.40
C GLY A 282 -2.45 -3.51 12.97
N ILE A 283 -2.73 -3.50 11.66
CA ILE A 283 -4.10 -3.40 11.14
C ILE A 283 -4.68 -4.81 11.09
N SER A 284 -5.81 -5.00 11.77
CA SER A 284 -6.37 -6.32 12.06
C SER A 284 -7.25 -6.86 10.93
N PHE A 285 -7.06 -8.13 10.58
CA PHE A 285 -8.02 -8.85 9.71
C PHE A 285 -9.35 -9.16 10.40
N SER A 286 -9.37 -9.20 11.73
CA SER A 286 -10.61 -9.30 12.50
C SER A 286 -11.42 -8.00 12.50
N GLY A 287 -10.92 -6.93 11.87
CA GLY A 287 -11.63 -5.69 11.63
C GLY A 287 -11.66 -4.72 12.81
N GLY A 288 -12.11 -3.50 12.55
CA GLY A 288 -12.36 -2.44 13.55
C GLY A 288 -11.10 -1.89 14.24
N ILE A 289 -9.90 -2.37 13.88
CA ILE A 289 -8.63 -2.01 14.52
C ILE A 289 -7.60 -1.68 13.46
N GLY A 290 -7.06 -0.46 13.51
CA GLY A 290 -6.00 -0.02 12.62
C GLY A 290 -5.54 1.41 12.94
N LYS A 291 -4.28 1.72 12.63
CA LYS A 291 -3.70 3.06 12.80
C LYS A 291 -2.87 3.45 11.59
N VAL A 292 -2.91 4.73 11.24
CA VAL A 292 -2.07 5.31 10.16
C VAL A 292 -0.59 5.09 10.44
N SER A 293 -0.14 5.31 11.68
CA SER A 293 1.25 5.05 12.09
C SER A 293 1.67 3.59 11.95
N GLY A 294 0.72 2.66 12.13
CA GLY A 294 0.94 1.23 11.93
C GLY A 294 1.24 0.90 10.47
N ALA A 295 0.40 1.38 9.54
CA ALA A 295 0.63 1.22 8.10
C ALA A 295 1.97 1.82 7.67
N ILE A 296 2.33 3.00 8.17
CA ILE A 296 3.63 3.64 7.92
C ILE A 296 4.77 2.71 8.33
N ALA A 297 4.77 2.24 9.58
CA ALA A 297 5.84 1.39 10.10
C ALA A 297 5.95 0.06 9.34
N GLY A 298 4.82 -0.56 9.00
CA GLY A 298 4.76 -1.79 8.22
C GLY A 298 5.34 -1.66 6.81
N VAL A 299 4.97 -0.58 6.09
CA VAL A 299 5.50 -0.32 4.75
C VAL A 299 7.00 -0.04 4.77
N PHE A 300 7.47 0.73 5.76
CA PHE A 300 8.90 0.95 5.95
C PHE A 300 9.65 -0.35 6.19
N MET A 301 9.13 -1.23 7.07
CA MET A 301 9.72 -2.54 7.32
C MET A 301 9.85 -3.36 6.03
N PHE A 302 8.78 -3.52 5.27
CA PHE A 302 8.80 -4.30 4.02
C PHE A 302 9.71 -3.69 2.95
N THR A 303 9.77 -2.36 2.87
CA THR A 303 10.64 -1.67 1.91
C THR A 303 12.11 -1.84 2.29
N ILE A 304 12.46 -1.69 3.57
CA ILE A 304 13.84 -1.87 4.06
C ILE A 304 14.30 -3.31 3.80
N ILE A 305 13.43 -4.29 4.04
CA ILE A 305 13.71 -5.71 3.77
C ILE A 305 13.98 -5.93 2.27
N SER A 306 13.04 -5.49 1.41
CA SER A 306 13.14 -5.71 -0.03
C SER A 306 14.36 -4.99 -0.62
N TYR A 307 14.54 -3.71 -0.27
CA TYR A 307 15.66 -2.91 -0.74
C TYR A 307 16.99 -3.41 -0.20
N GLY A 308 17.05 -3.82 1.07
CA GLY A 308 18.23 -4.39 1.72
C GLY A 308 18.72 -5.66 1.05
N MET A 309 17.81 -6.61 0.77
CA MET A 309 18.16 -7.83 0.05
C MET A 309 18.69 -7.54 -1.35
N THR A 310 18.01 -6.65 -2.10
CA THR A 310 18.51 -6.21 -3.41
C THR A 310 19.88 -5.56 -3.31
N PHE A 311 20.11 -4.73 -2.28
CA PHE A 311 21.38 -4.04 -2.06
C PHE A 311 22.52 -4.99 -1.72
N MET A 312 22.22 -6.09 -1.03
CA MET A 312 23.16 -7.19 -0.76
C MET A 312 23.42 -8.08 -2.00
N GLY A 313 22.79 -7.80 -3.14
CA GLY A 313 22.92 -8.59 -4.36
C GLY A 313 22.17 -9.92 -4.33
N LEU A 314 21.21 -10.10 -3.42
CA LEU A 314 20.36 -11.29 -3.40
C LEU A 314 19.36 -11.26 -4.54
N ASP A 315 19.16 -12.41 -5.17
CA ASP A 315 18.14 -12.57 -6.19
C ASP A 315 16.73 -12.27 -5.62
N GLN A 316 15.89 -11.67 -6.45
CA GLN A 316 14.49 -11.38 -6.15
C GLN A 316 13.70 -12.63 -5.72
N TYR A 317 14.10 -13.83 -6.15
CA TYR A 317 13.44 -15.08 -5.73
C TYR A 317 13.50 -15.30 -4.21
N TYR A 318 14.62 -14.96 -3.55
CA TYR A 318 14.73 -15.05 -2.09
C TYR A 318 13.77 -14.08 -1.41
N GLN A 319 13.55 -12.91 -2.01
CA GLN A 319 12.62 -11.92 -1.48
C GLN A 319 11.19 -12.46 -1.47
N TYR A 320 10.78 -13.20 -2.50
CA TYR A 320 9.46 -13.83 -2.53
C TYR A 320 9.26 -14.87 -1.42
N ILE A 321 10.28 -15.72 -1.19
CA ILE A 321 10.23 -16.72 -0.12
C ILE A 321 10.11 -16.04 1.25
N ILE A 322 10.98 -15.07 1.52
CA ILE A 322 11.00 -14.36 2.81
C ILE A 322 9.71 -13.57 3.03
N LYS A 323 9.25 -12.85 2.00
CA LYS A 323 7.96 -12.14 2.07
C LYS A 323 6.85 -13.11 2.43
N GLY A 324 6.72 -14.23 1.72
CA GLY A 324 5.69 -15.25 1.98
C GLY A 324 5.70 -15.75 3.43
N VAL A 325 6.89 -16.07 3.96
CA VAL A 325 7.04 -16.48 5.38
C VAL A 325 6.58 -15.37 6.33
N ILE A 326 6.97 -14.12 6.08
CA ILE A 326 6.55 -12.98 6.91
C ILE A 326 5.03 -12.82 6.88
N ILE A 327 4.37 -12.94 5.71
CA ILE A 327 2.90 -12.84 5.62
C ILE A 327 2.24 -13.91 6.50
N VAL A 328 2.64 -15.17 6.34
CA VAL A 328 2.05 -16.29 7.09
C VAL A 328 2.23 -16.09 8.60
N VAL A 329 3.43 -15.71 9.03
CA VAL A 329 3.73 -15.47 10.45
C VAL A 329 2.91 -14.28 10.97
N ALA A 330 2.85 -13.17 10.24
CA ALA A 330 2.10 -11.98 10.64
C ALA A 330 0.61 -12.28 10.83
N VAL A 331 -0.01 -12.96 9.86
CA VAL A 331 -1.43 -13.32 9.91
C VAL A 331 -1.71 -14.34 11.03
N ALA A 332 -0.82 -15.33 11.22
CA ALA A 332 -0.98 -16.31 12.29
C ALA A 332 -0.89 -15.67 13.69
N LEU A 333 -0.02 -14.67 13.87
CA LEU A 333 0.10 -13.92 15.12
C LEU A 333 -1.09 -12.99 15.34
N ASP A 334 -1.59 -12.33 14.30
CA ASP A 334 -2.79 -11.50 14.37
C ASP A 334 -3.99 -12.32 14.83
N ASN A 335 -4.27 -13.46 14.18
CA ASN A 335 -5.37 -14.35 14.56
C ASN A 335 -5.26 -14.88 16.00
N LYS A 336 -4.06 -15.25 16.47
CA LYS A 336 -3.85 -15.73 17.85
C LYS A 336 -4.12 -14.67 18.91
N LYS A 337 -3.94 -13.38 18.60
CA LYS A 337 -4.19 -12.29 19.54
C LYS A 337 -5.68 -12.16 19.87
N TYR A 338 -6.56 -12.54 18.95
CA TYR A 338 -8.01 -12.45 19.12
C TYR A 338 -8.63 -13.72 19.71
N LEU A 339 -8.12 -14.91 19.36
CA LEU A 339 -8.57 -16.18 19.95
C LEU A 339 -8.37 -16.26 21.47
N LYS A 340 -7.43 -15.49 22.04
CA LYS A 340 -7.23 -15.42 23.51
C LYS A 340 -8.26 -14.55 24.25
N LYS A 341 -9.13 -13.83 23.54
CA LYS A 341 -10.15 -12.94 24.14
C LYS A 341 -11.57 -13.50 24.15
N THR A 342 -11.79 -14.62 23.46
CA THR A 342 -12.98 -15.47 23.52
C THR A 342 -12.69 -16.68 24.40
#